data_AF-A0A1F2Z2D8-F1
#
_entry.id   AF-A0A1F2Z2D8-F1
#
_cell.length_a   1.000
_cell.length_b   1.000
_cell.length_c   1.000
_cell.angle_alpha   90.00
_cell.angle_beta   90.00
_cell.angle_gamma   90.00
#
_symmetry.space_group_name_H-M   'P 1'
#
loop_
_entity.id
_entity.type
_entity.pdbx_description
1 polymer ?
#
loop_
_entity_poly.entity_id
_entity_poly.type
_entity_poly.pdbx_seq_one_letter_code
_entity_poly.pdbx_strand_id
1 'polypeptide(L)'
;MSQFNFNMMDSAGYGFYRVWVERAYLLKLATIPLLIKFACMITVMVLGVDNNILRQGLILFPGVLAEGWVLAQFLRTLLKGERWPTILPAEIDDTLLDRLLLRARGIVAATLAYGLIALGLYLVRYFSFGLMFGDFNASQEEVATLLRPPEAGEDPKINVNPLMFFPLIAASVALFWAFRLLWVYIPLSVLMPVEDYLKKVGGMMSSVKMVVLYFCTMTPIMFVVIIISNVIFGAFGGVGEDGESIARFIMVFFAVIADTLVGLVSTAAFVWAMKDFLPKNPELLKELPKLGGDK
;
A
#
# COMPACT_ATOMS: atom_id res chain seq x y z
N MET A 1 -10.54 -1.55 -29.78
CA MET A 1 -10.23 -1.79 -28.35
C MET A 1 -8.74 -1.55 -28.17
N SER A 2 -8.32 -0.41 -27.61
CA SER A 2 -6.89 -0.18 -27.34
C SER A 2 -6.46 -1.13 -26.23
N GLN A 3 -5.61 -2.11 -26.55
CA GLN A 3 -4.99 -2.94 -25.53
C GLN A 3 -4.22 -2.04 -24.58
N PHE A 4 -4.48 -2.22 -23.28
CA PHE A 4 -3.75 -1.67 -22.16
C PHE A 4 -2.26 -2.04 -22.30
N ASN A 5 -1.48 -1.16 -22.94
CA ASN A 5 -0.10 -1.43 -23.33
C ASN A 5 0.81 -1.14 -22.14
N PHE A 6 0.82 -2.11 -21.22
CA PHE A 6 1.39 -1.98 -19.90
C PHE A 6 2.86 -2.38 -19.92
N ASN A 7 3.77 -1.41 -20.05
CA ASN A 7 5.18 -1.65 -19.74
C ASN A 7 5.36 -1.55 -18.22
N MET A 8 5.41 -2.71 -17.55
CA MET A 8 5.51 -2.81 -16.09
C MET A 8 6.81 -2.16 -15.58
N MET A 9 7.90 -2.37 -16.31
CA MET A 9 9.23 -1.91 -15.93
C MET A 9 9.32 -0.39 -16.00
N ASP A 10 8.83 0.21 -17.10
CA ASP A 10 8.76 1.67 -17.22
C ASP A 10 7.84 2.28 -16.16
N SER A 11 6.72 1.62 -15.85
CA SER A 11 5.78 2.09 -14.84
C SER A 11 6.41 2.09 -13.44
N ALA A 12 7.08 1.00 -13.06
CA ALA A 12 7.80 0.90 -11.80
C ALA A 12 8.95 1.93 -11.73
N GLY A 13 9.75 2.03 -12.80
CA GLY A 13 10.84 3.00 -12.92
C GLY A 13 10.36 4.45 -12.80
N TYR A 14 9.22 4.79 -13.42
CA TYR A 14 8.59 6.09 -13.26
C TYR A 14 8.19 6.36 -11.81
N GLY A 15 7.63 5.36 -11.12
CA GLY A 15 7.27 5.46 -9.70
C GLY A 15 8.46 5.86 -8.83
N PHE A 16 9.57 5.12 -8.94
CA PHE A 16 10.80 5.43 -8.20
C PHE A 16 11.37 6.80 -8.59
N TYR A 17 11.45 7.08 -9.89
CA TYR A 17 11.96 8.35 -10.40
C TYR A 17 11.18 9.55 -9.86
N ARG A 18 9.84 9.50 -9.89
CA ARG A 18 9.01 10.62 -9.42
C ARG A 18 9.09 10.83 -7.93
N VAL A 19 9.07 9.76 -7.14
CA VAL A 19 9.25 9.87 -5.69
C VAL A 19 10.63 10.46 -5.36
N TRP A 20 11.67 10.09 -6.11
CA TRP A 20 13.02 10.64 -5.92
C TRP A 20 13.12 12.13 -6.30
N VAL A 21 12.52 12.54 -7.41
CA VAL A 21 12.51 13.94 -7.86
C VAL A 21 11.77 14.82 -6.86
N GLU A 22 10.63 14.36 -6.34
CA GLU A 22 9.78 15.11 -5.42
C GLU A 22 10.11 14.84 -3.93
N ARG A 23 11.26 14.21 -3.62
CA ARG A 23 11.60 13.74 -2.26
C ARG A 23 11.51 14.82 -1.17
N ALA A 24 11.94 16.05 -1.46
CA ALA A 24 11.93 17.14 -0.48
C ALA A 24 10.50 17.61 -0.18
N TYR A 25 9.64 17.60 -1.19
CA TYR A 25 8.22 17.90 -1.05
C TYR A 25 7.50 16.78 -0.28
N LEU A 26 7.73 15.53 -0.68
CA LEU A 26 7.13 14.35 -0.06
C LEU A 26 7.54 14.19 1.40
N LEU A 27 8.80 14.46 1.76
CA LEU A 27 9.24 14.43 3.16
C LEU A 27 8.45 15.43 4.02
N LYS A 28 8.29 16.67 3.54
CA LYS A 28 7.50 17.69 4.26
C LYS A 28 6.03 17.28 4.40
N LEU A 29 5.45 16.68 3.36
CA LEU A 29 4.06 16.25 3.34
C LEU A 29 3.81 15.01 4.23
N ALA A 30 4.74 14.04 4.21
CA ALA A 30 4.59 12.75 4.88
C ALA A 30 5.03 12.77 6.35
N THR A 31 5.73 13.81 6.82
CA THR A 31 6.26 13.85 8.21
C THR A 31 5.16 13.66 9.25
N ILE A 32 4.08 14.47 9.19
CA ILE A 32 2.99 14.38 10.18
C ILE A 32 2.28 13.02 10.09
N PRO A 33 1.86 12.54 8.90
CA PRO A 33 1.21 11.24 8.77
C PRO A 33 2.08 10.05 9.19
N LEU A 34 3.39 10.09 8.93
CA LEU A 34 4.33 9.07 9.40
C LEU A 34 4.36 9.01 10.94
N LEU A 35 4.37 10.16 11.61
CA LEU A 35 4.34 10.20 13.08
C LEU A 35 3.02 9.65 13.64
N ILE A 36 1.88 9.96 13.02
CA ILE A 36 0.57 9.40 13.42
C ILE A 36 0.58 7.88 13.25
N LYS A 37 1.01 7.39 12.08
CA LYS A 37 1.07 5.95 11.79
C LYS A 37 2.03 5.21 12.73
N PHE A 38 3.18 5.82 13.03
CA PHE A 38 4.14 5.29 13.99
C PHE A 38 3.57 5.22 15.41
N ALA A 39 2.89 6.28 15.88
CA ALA A 39 2.23 6.28 17.18
C ALA A 39 1.14 5.20 17.28
N CYS A 40 0.35 5.01 16.22
CA CYS A 40 -0.65 3.94 16.15
C CYS A 40 0.01 2.54 16.21
N MET A 41 1.11 2.31 15.48
CA MET A 41 1.85 1.05 15.52
C MET A 41 2.46 0.75 16.90
N ILE A 42 3.05 1.77 17.55
CA ILE A 42 3.55 1.63 18.93
C ILE A 42 2.40 1.28 19.88
N THR A 43 1.25 1.93 19.73
CA THR A 43 0.07 1.67 20.58
C THR A 43 -0.38 0.22 20.47
N VAL A 44 -0.40 -0.36 19.26
CA VAL A 44 -0.70 -1.79 19.07
C VAL A 44 0.31 -2.68 19.80
N MET A 45 1.61 -2.39 19.64
CA MET A 45 2.70 -3.15 20.26
C MET A 45 2.65 -3.08 21.80
N VAL A 46 2.44 -1.89 22.36
CA VAL A 46 2.39 -1.67 23.83
C VAL A 46 1.15 -2.30 24.46
N LEU A 47 0.01 -2.24 23.78
CA LEU A 47 -1.23 -2.84 24.27
C LEU A 47 -1.29 -4.36 24.06
N GLY A 48 -0.30 -4.97 23.39
CA GLY A 48 -0.23 -6.41 23.15
C GLY A 48 -1.41 -6.95 22.34
N VAL A 49 -1.98 -6.13 21.46
CA VAL A 49 -3.22 -6.46 20.71
C VAL A 49 -2.90 -7.14 19.37
N ASP A 50 -1.69 -7.64 19.20
CA ASP A 50 -1.21 -8.27 17.97
C ASP A 50 -2.07 -9.47 17.54
N ASN A 51 -2.64 -10.17 18.51
CA ASN A 51 -3.46 -11.36 18.28
C ASN A 51 -4.90 -11.03 17.85
N ASN A 52 -5.38 -9.80 18.09
CA ASN A 52 -6.74 -9.40 17.72
C ASN A 52 -6.71 -8.45 16.50
N ILE A 53 -6.79 -9.06 15.31
CA ILE A 53 -6.72 -8.37 14.01
C ILE A 53 -7.73 -7.22 13.91
N LEU A 54 -8.95 -7.37 14.45
CA LEU A 54 -9.98 -6.32 14.38
C LEU A 54 -9.62 -5.13 15.26
N ARG A 55 -9.19 -5.37 16.50
CA ARG A 55 -8.73 -4.29 17.39
C ARG A 55 -7.48 -3.62 16.85
N GLN A 56 -6.54 -4.39 16.28
CA GLN A 56 -5.38 -3.85 15.57
C GLN A 56 -5.80 -2.91 14.43
N GLY A 57 -6.73 -3.36 13.57
CA GLY A 57 -7.25 -2.55 12.46
C GLY A 57 -7.90 -1.24 12.91
N LEU A 58 -8.65 -1.26 14.01
CA LEU A 58 -9.27 -0.05 14.58
C LEU A 58 -8.26 0.95 15.16
N ILE A 59 -7.22 0.46 15.84
CA ILE A 59 -6.16 1.32 16.40
C ILE A 59 -5.31 1.95 15.29
N LEU A 60 -5.08 1.21 14.20
CA LEU A 60 -4.30 1.70 13.05
C LEU A 60 -5.11 2.61 12.11
N PHE A 61 -6.44 2.62 12.22
CA PHE A 61 -7.32 3.36 11.32
C PHE A 61 -7.00 4.87 11.18
N PRO A 62 -6.67 5.62 12.25
CA PRO A 62 -6.24 7.01 12.11
C PRO A 62 -4.96 7.16 11.26
N GLY A 63 -4.00 6.24 11.42
CA GLY A 63 -2.79 6.20 10.61
C GLY A 63 -3.07 5.93 9.13
N VAL A 64 -4.01 5.02 8.84
CA VAL A 64 -4.47 4.72 7.47
C VAL A 64 -5.11 5.94 6.82
N LEU A 65 -5.96 6.69 7.53
CA LEU A 65 -6.56 7.91 6.99
C LEU A 65 -5.51 8.99 6.71
N ALA A 66 -4.53 9.14 7.62
CA ALA A 66 -3.43 10.08 7.42
C ALA A 66 -2.59 9.73 6.19
N GLU A 67 -2.32 8.44 5.98
CA GLU A 67 -1.64 7.95 4.78
C GLU A 67 -2.47 8.18 3.51
N GLY A 68 -3.76 7.84 3.54
CA GLY A 68 -4.69 8.09 2.43
C GLY A 68 -4.72 9.57 2.02
N TRP A 69 -4.63 10.48 2.98
CA TRP A 69 -4.52 11.92 2.73
C TRP A 69 -3.21 12.29 2.01
N VAL A 70 -2.06 11.74 2.42
CA VAL A 70 -0.77 11.96 1.72
C VAL A 70 -0.84 11.46 0.29
N LEU A 71 -1.34 10.24 0.09
CA LEU A 71 -1.47 9.64 -1.23
C LEU A 71 -2.41 10.47 -2.12
N ALA A 72 -3.51 10.97 -1.58
CA ALA A 72 -4.44 11.84 -2.31
C ALA A 72 -3.80 13.18 -2.73
N GLN A 73 -3.04 13.82 -1.84
CA GLN A 73 -2.30 15.05 -2.16
C GLN A 73 -1.19 14.80 -3.19
N PHE A 74 -0.50 13.67 -3.08
CA PHE A 74 0.51 13.27 -4.05
C PHE A 74 -0.11 12.98 -5.42
N LEU A 75 -1.24 12.29 -5.47
CA LEU A 75 -2.01 12.04 -6.69
C LEU A 75 -2.42 13.35 -7.39
N ARG A 76 -2.90 14.34 -6.63
CA ARG A 76 -3.24 15.66 -7.16
C ARG A 76 -2.02 16.39 -7.70
N THR A 77 -0.87 16.23 -7.05
CA THR A 77 0.41 16.76 -7.55
C THR A 77 0.78 16.09 -8.88
N LEU A 78 0.62 14.77 -9.01
CA LEU A 78 0.99 14.01 -10.22
C LEU A 78 0.03 14.24 -11.40
N LEU A 79 -1.28 14.31 -11.15
CA LEU A 79 -2.31 14.35 -12.20
C LEU A 79 -2.71 15.77 -12.60
N LYS A 80 -2.69 16.71 -11.65
CA LYS A 80 -3.18 18.10 -11.83
C LYS A 80 -2.12 19.16 -11.53
N GLY A 81 -0.99 18.79 -10.93
CA GLY A 81 0.10 19.73 -10.63
C GLY A 81 -0.19 20.60 -9.40
N GLU A 82 -1.25 20.27 -8.68
CA GLU A 82 -1.72 20.98 -7.49
C GLU A 82 -0.85 20.57 -6.30
N ARG A 83 0.16 21.37 -5.97
CA ARG A 83 1.03 21.15 -4.80
C ARG A 83 0.35 21.60 -3.50
N TRP A 84 0.79 21.07 -2.36
CA TRP A 84 0.39 21.49 -1.02
C TRP A 84 1.62 21.79 -0.15
N PRO A 85 1.70 22.92 0.55
CA PRO A 85 0.70 23.96 0.72
C PRO A 85 0.57 24.90 -0.49
N THR A 86 -0.63 25.41 -0.74
CA THR A 86 -0.88 26.50 -1.71
C THR A 86 -0.90 27.85 -1.01
N ILE A 87 -0.21 28.83 -1.56
CA ILE A 87 -0.32 30.23 -1.13
C ILE A 87 -1.61 30.77 -1.75
N LEU A 88 -2.55 31.19 -0.90
CA LEU A 88 -3.80 31.79 -1.35
C LEU A 88 -3.58 33.30 -1.57
N PRO A 89 -4.12 33.87 -2.67
CA PRO A 89 -4.16 35.32 -2.83
C PRO A 89 -5.03 35.95 -1.73
N ALA A 90 -4.78 37.23 -1.42
CA ALA A 90 -5.52 37.96 -0.38
C ALA A 90 -7.01 38.15 -0.73
N GLU A 91 -7.33 38.19 -2.02
CA GLU A 91 -8.70 38.26 -2.54
C GLU A 91 -9.08 36.89 -3.12
N ILE A 92 -10.15 36.31 -2.59
CA ILE A 92 -10.70 35.03 -3.04
C ILE A 92 -11.82 35.32 -4.01
N ASP A 93 -11.57 35.06 -5.29
CA ASP A 93 -12.60 35.04 -6.33
C ASP A 93 -13.46 33.76 -6.21
N ASP A 94 -14.75 33.84 -6.56
CA ASP A 94 -15.68 32.70 -6.52
C ASP A 94 -15.19 31.54 -7.39
N THR A 95 -14.54 31.85 -8.51
CA THR A 95 -13.94 30.83 -9.39
C THR A 95 -12.77 30.09 -8.74
N LEU A 96 -12.03 30.75 -7.84
CA LEU A 96 -10.93 30.16 -7.09
C LEU A 96 -11.49 29.28 -5.96
N LEU A 97 -12.57 29.72 -5.31
CA LEU A 97 -13.28 28.94 -4.30
C LEU A 97 -13.81 27.61 -4.88
N ASP A 98 -14.45 27.65 -6.04
CA ASP A 98 -14.95 26.45 -6.71
C ASP A 98 -13.83 25.44 -7.04
N ARG A 99 -12.66 25.92 -7.49
CA ARG A 99 -11.50 25.06 -7.74
C ARG A 99 -10.98 24.42 -6.45
N LEU A 100 -10.92 25.17 -5.36
CA LEU A 100 -10.51 24.66 -4.06
C LEU A 100 -11.50 23.61 -3.53
N LEU A 101 -12.81 23.83 -3.70
CA LEU A 101 -13.84 22.86 -3.32
C LEU A 101 -13.75 21.58 -4.14
N LEU A 102 -13.54 21.66 -5.45
CA LEU A 102 -13.33 20.50 -6.31
C LEU A 102 -12.07 19.71 -5.94
N ARG A 103 -11.00 20.42 -5.55
CA ARG A 103 -9.78 19.80 -5.02
C ARG A 103 -10.05 19.09 -3.69
N ALA A 104 -10.67 19.78 -2.73
CA ALA A 104 -11.00 19.24 -1.42
C ALA A 104 -11.89 18.00 -1.55
N ARG A 105 -12.93 18.05 -2.38
CA ARG A 105 -13.82 16.91 -2.65
C ARG A 105 -13.05 15.69 -3.17
N GLY A 106 -12.10 15.88 -4.07
CA GLY A 106 -11.27 14.78 -4.58
C GLY A 106 -10.35 14.18 -3.52
N ILE A 107 -9.74 15.02 -2.68
CA ILE A 107 -8.87 14.58 -1.59
C ILE A 107 -9.68 13.78 -0.56
N VAL A 108 -10.84 14.28 -0.15
CA VAL A 108 -11.72 13.61 0.81
C VAL A 108 -12.23 12.29 0.25
N ALA A 109 -12.68 12.27 -1.01
CA ALA A 109 -13.16 11.04 -1.65
C ALA A 109 -12.07 9.96 -1.73
N ALA A 110 -10.85 10.32 -2.13
CA ALA A 110 -9.72 9.39 -2.19
C ALA A 110 -9.33 8.89 -0.78
N THR A 111 -9.28 9.78 0.21
CA THR A 111 -8.91 9.43 1.59
C THR A 111 -9.92 8.46 2.21
N LEU A 112 -11.22 8.74 2.05
CA LEU A 112 -12.29 7.86 2.53
C LEU A 112 -12.27 6.51 1.82
N ALA A 113 -12.07 6.50 0.49
CA ALA A 113 -11.96 5.26 -0.26
C ALA A 113 -10.76 4.41 0.20
N TYR A 114 -9.61 5.04 0.43
CA TYR A 114 -8.43 4.36 0.95
C TYR A 114 -8.68 3.77 2.34
N GLY A 115 -9.31 4.52 3.24
CA GLY A 115 -9.71 4.03 4.56
C GLY A 115 -10.69 2.86 4.52
N LEU A 116 -11.70 2.91 3.63
CA LEU A 116 -12.66 1.82 3.44
C LEU A 116 -12.01 0.56 2.85
N ILE A 117 -11.09 0.74 1.91
CA ILE A 117 -10.29 -0.37 1.34
C ILE A 117 -9.50 -1.05 2.45
N ALA A 118 -8.82 -0.28 3.31
CA ALA A 118 -8.04 -0.83 4.41
C ALA A 118 -8.92 -1.57 5.43
N LEU A 119 -10.08 -1.01 5.82
CA LEU A 119 -11.03 -1.71 6.70
C LEU A 119 -11.53 -3.01 6.07
N GLY A 120 -11.83 -2.98 4.77
CA GLY A 120 -12.19 -4.18 4.01
C GLY A 120 -11.07 -5.23 4.03
N LEU A 121 -9.82 -4.82 3.87
CA LEU A 121 -8.66 -5.71 3.97
C LEU A 121 -8.47 -6.29 5.37
N TYR A 122 -8.68 -5.52 6.44
CA TYR A 122 -8.64 -6.04 7.81
C TYR A 122 -9.75 -7.04 8.09
N LEU A 123 -10.97 -6.80 7.57
CA LEU A 123 -12.07 -7.76 7.65
C LEU A 123 -11.77 -9.03 6.88
N VAL A 124 -11.27 -8.93 5.65
CA VAL A 124 -10.87 -10.08 4.85
C VAL A 124 -9.76 -10.86 5.56
N ARG A 125 -8.75 -10.18 6.09
CA ARG A 125 -7.69 -10.81 6.89
C ARG A 125 -8.28 -11.55 8.10
N TYR A 126 -9.20 -10.92 8.84
CA TYR A 126 -9.87 -11.53 9.97
C TYR A 126 -10.64 -12.80 9.57
N PHE A 127 -11.43 -12.76 8.49
CA PHE A 127 -12.16 -13.94 8.01
C PHE A 127 -11.23 -15.01 7.44
N SER A 128 -10.20 -14.65 6.67
CA SER A 128 -9.27 -15.62 6.09
C SER A 128 -8.49 -16.36 7.16
N PHE A 129 -7.94 -15.67 8.16
CA PHE A 129 -7.21 -16.32 9.25
C PHE A 129 -8.16 -16.97 10.28
N GLY A 130 -9.31 -16.36 10.58
CA GLY A 130 -10.29 -16.88 11.53
C GLY A 130 -11.04 -18.12 11.03
N LEU A 131 -11.36 -18.21 9.73
CA LEU A 131 -12.01 -19.39 9.15
C LEU A 131 -11.02 -20.51 8.80
N MET A 132 -9.77 -20.19 8.42
CA MET A 132 -8.80 -21.22 8.05
C MET A 132 -8.16 -21.92 9.24
N PHE A 133 -7.94 -21.23 10.36
CA PHE A 133 -7.18 -21.79 11.48
C PHE A 133 -8.06 -22.27 12.64
N GLY A 134 -9.38 -22.05 12.61
CA GLY A 134 -10.36 -22.69 13.51
C GLY A 134 -10.25 -22.35 15.00
N ASP A 135 -9.12 -21.79 15.43
CA ASP A 135 -8.82 -21.42 16.80
C ASP A 135 -8.18 -20.04 16.82
N PHE A 136 -8.74 -19.14 17.63
CA PHE A 136 -8.23 -17.76 17.80
C PHE A 136 -6.89 -17.71 18.55
N ASN A 137 -6.35 -18.88 18.92
CA ASN A 137 -5.09 -19.11 19.60
C ASN A 137 -4.23 -20.17 18.88
N ALA A 138 -4.25 -20.24 17.54
CA ALA A 138 -3.18 -20.94 16.82
C ALA A 138 -1.87 -20.23 17.14
N SER A 139 -1.20 -20.70 18.19
CA SER A 139 0.07 -20.17 18.66
C SER A 139 1.08 -20.31 17.54
N GLN A 140 2.09 -19.44 17.50
CA GLN A 140 3.25 -19.59 16.60
C GLN A 140 3.85 -21.01 16.64
N GLU A 141 3.55 -21.79 17.68
CA GLU A 141 3.92 -23.18 17.91
C GLU A 141 3.29 -24.18 16.92
N GLU A 142 2.05 -23.98 16.47
CA GLU A 142 1.41 -24.84 15.45
C GLU A 142 2.00 -24.62 14.05
N VAL A 143 2.39 -23.37 13.74
CA VAL A 143 3.10 -23.06 12.50
C VAL A 143 4.57 -23.52 12.58
N ALA A 144 5.19 -23.43 13.76
CA ALA A 144 6.55 -23.92 13.99
C ALA A 144 6.64 -25.46 13.96
N THR A 145 5.60 -26.17 14.38
CA THR A 145 5.54 -27.64 14.24
C THR A 145 5.35 -28.08 12.78
N LEU A 146 4.66 -27.30 11.95
CA LEU A 146 4.56 -27.54 10.50
C LEU A 146 5.87 -27.27 9.72
N LEU A 147 6.76 -26.44 10.28
CA LEU A 147 8.07 -26.12 9.69
C LEU A 147 9.22 -26.97 10.28
N ARG A 148 8.95 -27.79 11.30
CA ARG A 148 9.93 -28.74 11.84
C ARG A 148 10.17 -29.84 10.80
N PRO A 149 11.43 -30.16 10.44
CA PRO A 149 11.68 -31.33 9.61
C PRO A 149 11.10 -32.55 10.33
N PRO A 150 10.31 -33.40 9.63
CA PRO A 150 9.67 -34.54 10.27
C PRO A 150 10.74 -35.42 10.89
N GLU A 151 10.66 -35.64 12.20
CA GLU A 151 11.47 -36.66 12.84
C GLU A 151 11.08 -38.02 12.25
N ALA A 152 12.08 -38.83 11.93
CA ALA A 152 11.92 -40.08 11.21
C ALA A 152 10.98 -41.04 11.96
N GLY A 153 9.71 -41.08 11.56
CA GLY A 153 8.73 -42.04 12.06
C GLY A 153 7.30 -41.53 12.25
N GLU A 154 7.06 -40.22 12.23
CA GLU A 154 5.69 -39.68 12.23
C GLU A 154 5.28 -39.28 10.83
N ASP A 155 4.32 -40.00 10.24
CA ASP A 155 3.57 -39.50 9.09
C ASP A 155 2.85 -38.22 9.54
N PRO A 156 3.16 -37.03 8.99
CA PRO A 156 2.31 -35.87 9.20
C PRO A 156 1.01 -36.18 8.46
N LYS A 157 0.04 -36.77 9.16
CA LYS A 157 -1.34 -36.90 8.71
C LYS A 157 -1.97 -35.52 8.74
N ILE A 158 -1.49 -34.64 7.85
CA ILE A 158 -2.25 -33.49 7.42
C ILE A 158 -3.44 -34.10 6.69
N ASN A 159 -4.53 -34.27 7.41
CA ASN A 159 -5.82 -34.65 6.83
C ASN A 159 -6.38 -33.42 6.11
N VAL A 160 -5.67 -32.99 5.05
CA VAL A 160 -6.15 -31.96 4.12
C VAL A 160 -7.29 -32.60 3.37
N ASN A 161 -8.50 -32.43 3.93
CA ASN A 161 -9.73 -32.80 3.26
C ASN A 161 -9.71 -32.10 1.87
N PRO A 162 -9.73 -32.85 0.75
CA PRO A 162 -9.67 -32.27 -0.59
C PRO A 162 -10.73 -31.18 -0.83
N LEU A 163 -11.84 -31.25 -0.08
CA LEU A 163 -12.92 -30.26 -0.12
C LEU A 163 -12.53 -28.88 0.43
N MET A 164 -11.47 -28.76 1.25
CA MET A 164 -10.95 -27.46 1.73
C MET A 164 -10.13 -26.71 0.66
N PHE A 165 -9.67 -27.37 -0.40
CA PHE A 165 -8.95 -26.69 -1.49
C PHE A 165 -9.87 -25.83 -2.35
N PHE A 166 -11.13 -26.22 -2.55
CA PHE A 166 -12.08 -25.45 -3.35
C PHE A 166 -12.34 -24.03 -2.79
N PRO A 167 -12.69 -23.84 -1.51
CA PRO A 167 -12.85 -22.50 -0.95
C PRO A 167 -11.53 -21.73 -0.91
N LEU A 168 -10.39 -22.39 -0.71
CA LEU A 168 -9.07 -21.76 -0.74
C LEU A 168 -8.72 -21.19 -2.13
N ILE A 169 -8.92 -22.00 -3.19
CA ILE A 169 -8.68 -21.59 -4.57
C ILE A 169 -9.67 -20.48 -4.96
N ALA A 170 -10.96 -20.63 -4.60
CA ALA A 170 -11.96 -19.60 -4.86
C ALA A 170 -11.63 -18.28 -4.16
N ALA A 171 -11.21 -18.32 -2.89
CA ALA A 171 -10.76 -17.14 -2.15
C ALA A 171 -9.53 -16.50 -2.80
N SER A 172 -8.56 -17.31 -3.23
CA SER A 172 -7.36 -16.84 -3.91
C SER A 172 -7.70 -16.13 -5.23
N VAL A 173 -8.54 -16.75 -6.07
CA VAL A 173 -8.99 -16.14 -7.33
C VAL A 173 -9.77 -14.84 -7.07
N ALA A 174 -10.63 -14.82 -6.05
CA ALA A 174 -11.36 -13.63 -5.65
C ALA A 174 -10.43 -12.50 -5.19
N LEU A 175 -9.37 -12.81 -4.42
CA LEU A 175 -8.36 -11.83 -4.00
C LEU A 175 -7.59 -11.25 -5.19
N PHE A 176 -7.15 -12.11 -6.11
CA PHE A 176 -6.49 -11.67 -7.34
C PHE A 176 -7.39 -10.77 -8.17
N TRP A 177 -8.67 -11.11 -8.30
CA TRP A 177 -9.63 -10.27 -9.01
C TRP A 177 -9.90 -8.95 -8.28
N ALA A 178 -10.06 -8.99 -6.96
CA ALA A 178 -10.33 -7.84 -6.10
C ALA A 178 -9.14 -6.87 -6.01
N PHE A 179 -7.93 -7.30 -6.39
CA PHE A 179 -6.72 -6.47 -6.35
C PHE A 179 -6.90 -5.12 -7.07
N ARG A 180 -7.65 -5.07 -8.17
CA ARG A 180 -7.94 -3.82 -8.90
C ARG A 180 -8.75 -2.80 -8.08
N LEU A 181 -9.52 -3.27 -7.10
CA LEU A 181 -10.32 -2.44 -6.20
C LEU A 181 -9.46 -1.70 -5.19
N LEU A 182 -8.27 -2.23 -4.87
CA LEU A 182 -7.32 -1.60 -3.95
C LEU A 182 -6.82 -0.25 -4.46
N TRP A 183 -6.94 0.00 -5.76
CA TRP A 183 -6.44 1.20 -6.44
C TRP A 183 -7.54 2.20 -6.81
N VAL A 184 -8.78 2.00 -6.35
CA VAL A 184 -9.94 2.87 -6.66
C VAL A 184 -9.80 4.27 -6.06
N TYR A 185 -8.99 4.46 -5.02
CA TYR A 185 -8.69 5.80 -4.51
C TYR A 185 -7.97 6.70 -5.53
N ILE A 186 -7.24 6.11 -6.50
CA ILE A 186 -6.54 6.84 -7.58
C ILE A 186 -7.54 7.61 -8.47
N PRO A 187 -8.50 6.97 -9.16
CA PRO A 187 -9.47 7.69 -10.00
C PRO A 187 -10.38 8.63 -9.17
N LEU A 188 -10.70 8.27 -7.93
CA LEU A 188 -11.50 9.12 -7.04
C LEU A 188 -10.80 10.42 -6.66
N SER A 189 -9.46 10.43 -6.63
CA SER A 189 -8.69 11.67 -6.41
C SER A 189 -9.03 12.74 -7.44
N VAL A 190 -9.35 12.35 -8.68
CA VAL A 190 -9.74 13.24 -9.79
C VAL A 190 -11.23 13.22 -10.08
N LEU A 191 -12.05 12.72 -9.14
CA LEU A 191 -13.51 12.66 -9.23
C LEU A 191 -14.04 11.85 -10.43
N MET A 192 -13.27 10.87 -10.89
CA MET A 192 -13.73 9.94 -11.92
C MET A 192 -14.68 8.90 -11.30
N PRO A 193 -15.84 8.60 -11.92
CA PRO A 193 -16.74 7.56 -11.45
C PRO A 193 -16.08 6.18 -11.41
N VAL A 194 -16.38 5.40 -10.36
CA VAL A 194 -15.81 4.06 -10.16
C VAL A 194 -16.24 3.10 -11.29
N GLU A 195 -17.46 3.26 -11.82
CA GLU A 195 -17.95 2.45 -12.93
C GLU A 195 -17.09 2.60 -14.19
N ASP A 196 -16.68 3.84 -14.51
CA ASP A 196 -15.85 4.12 -15.68
C ASP A 196 -14.44 3.56 -15.49
N TYR A 197 -13.92 3.60 -14.27
CA TYR A 197 -12.66 2.96 -13.92
C TYR A 197 -12.74 1.43 -14.12
N LEU A 198 -13.76 0.78 -13.57
CA LEU A 198 -13.92 -0.68 -13.65
C LEU A 198 -14.14 -1.19 -15.07
N LYS A 199 -14.85 -0.41 -15.91
CA LYS A 199 -15.00 -0.70 -17.35
C LYS A 199 -13.66 -0.66 -18.08
N LYS A 200 -12.78 0.29 -17.73
CA LYS A 200 -11.48 0.48 -18.39
C LYS A 200 -10.40 -0.49 -17.91
N VAL A 201 -10.44 -0.88 -16.63
CA VAL A 201 -9.54 -1.89 -16.02
C VAL A 201 -10.14 -3.31 -16.15
N GLY A 202 -11.17 -3.49 -16.97
CA GLY A 202 -11.87 -4.75 -17.16
C GLY A 202 -10.96 -5.90 -17.60
N GLY A 203 -11.26 -7.10 -17.12
CA GLY A 203 -10.57 -8.35 -17.47
C GLY A 203 -9.59 -8.85 -16.42
N MET A 204 -9.46 -10.17 -16.31
CA MET A 204 -8.61 -10.83 -15.31
C MET A 204 -7.11 -10.59 -15.53
N MET A 205 -6.68 -10.45 -16.80
CA MET A 205 -5.30 -10.13 -17.15
C MET A 205 -4.85 -8.75 -16.66
N SER A 206 -5.79 -7.81 -16.54
CA SER A 206 -5.51 -6.48 -15.97
C SER A 206 -5.08 -6.60 -14.52
N SER A 207 -5.81 -7.36 -13.71
CA SER A 207 -5.45 -7.60 -12.31
C SER A 207 -4.09 -8.27 -12.16
N VAL A 208 -3.76 -9.25 -13.01
CA VAL A 208 -2.43 -9.90 -13.00
C VAL A 208 -1.32 -8.87 -13.27
N LYS A 209 -1.47 -8.03 -14.31
CA LYS A 209 -0.50 -6.97 -14.62
C LYS A 209 -0.33 -5.98 -13.46
N MET A 210 -1.43 -5.63 -12.78
CA MET A 210 -1.41 -4.76 -11.61
C MET A 210 -0.68 -5.40 -10.43
N VAL A 211 -0.92 -6.70 -10.16
CA VAL A 211 -0.21 -7.44 -9.11
C VAL A 211 1.29 -7.47 -9.39
N VAL A 212 1.69 -7.79 -10.63
CA VAL A 212 3.11 -7.80 -11.01
C VAL A 212 3.74 -6.42 -10.85
N LEU A 213 3.06 -5.35 -11.26
CA LEU A 213 3.56 -3.98 -11.05
C LEU A 213 3.78 -3.69 -9.56
N TYR A 214 2.81 -4.06 -8.71
CA TYR A 214 2.93 -3.87 -7.28
C TYR A 214 4.16 -4.58 -6.71
N PHE A 215 4.38 -5.84 -7.09
CA PHE A 215 5.59 -6.57 -6.70
C PHE A 215 6.88 -5.92 -7.24
N CYS A 216 6.90 -5.45 -8.50
CA CYS A 216 8.04 -4.71 -9.04
C CYS A 216 8.38 -3.45 -8.22
N THR A 217 7.37 -2.78 -7.65
CA THR A 217 7.58 -1.61 -6.78
C THR A 217 7.93 -1.98 -5.33
N MET A 218 7.36 -3.06 -4.80
CA MET A 218 7.53 -3.47 -3.40
C MET A 218 8.87 -4.18 -3.16
N THR A 219 9.26 -5.11 -4.05
CA THR A 219 10.42 -5.98 -3.86
C THR A 219 11.72 -5.22 -3.56
N PRO A 220 12.09 -4.16 -4.30
CA PRO A 220 13.32 -3.42 -4.02
C PRO A 220 13.31 -2.76 -2.63
N ILE A 221 12.16 -2.24 -2.19
CA ILE A 221 12.02 -1.60 -0.89
C ILE A 221 12.12 -2.65 0.22
N MET A 222 11.41 -3.76 0.09
CA MET A 222 11.46 -4.86 1.06
C MET A 222 12.84 -5.47 1.19
N PHE A 223 13.58 -5.60 0.09
CA PHE A 223 14.96 -6.07 0.11
C PHE A 223 15.85 -5.17 0.98
N VAL A 224 15.72 -3.85 0.83
CA VAL A 224 16.45 -2.88 1.66
C VAL A 224 16.05 -3.00 3.14
N VAL A 225 14.76 -3.16 3.44
CA VAL A 225 14.27 -3.34 4.82
C VAL A 225 14.82 -4.62 5.44
N ILE A 226 14.90 -5.73 4.71
CA ILE A 226 15.47 -6.98 5.20
C ILE A 226 16.95 -6.81 5.55
N ILE A 227 17.72 -6.11 4.71
CA ILE A 227 19.13 -5.82 5.01
C ILE A 227 19.24 -4.98 6.28
N ILE A 228 18.46 -3.90 6.40
CA ILE A 228 18.44 -3.03 7.58
C ILE A 228 18.06 -3.84 8.83
N SER A 229 17.06 -4.72 8.72
CA SER A 229 16.64 -5.63 9.80
C SER A 229 17.80 -6.49 10.29
N ASN A 230 18.50 -7.15 9.37
CA ASN A 230 19.63 -8.01 9.72
C ASN A 230 20.76 -7.23 10.39
N VAL A 231 21.03 -6.00 9.96
CA VAL A 231 22.04 -5.13 10.57
C VAL A 231 21.63 -4.73 11.99
N ILE A 232 20.38 -4.31 12.19
CA ILE A 232 19.88 -3.87 13.50
C ILE A 232 19.86 -5.05 14.48
N PHE A 233 19.22 -6.16 14.13
CA PHE A 233 19.18 -7.33 15.01
C PHE A 233 20.57 -7.95 15.22
N GLY A 234 21.47 -7.89 14.24
CA GLY A 234 22.86 -8.28 14.41
C GLY A 234 23.64 -7.39 15.38
N ALA A 235 23.36 -6.08 15.41
CA ALA A 235 24.02 -5.13 16.31
C ALA A 235 23.48 -5.16 17.74
N PHE A 236 22.18 -5.37 17.91
CA PHE A 236 21.51 -5.28 19.22
C PHE A 236 21.15 -6.64 19.84
N GLY A 237 21.14 -7.73 19.07
CA GLY A 237 20.75 -9.06 19.56
C GLY A 237 21.71 -9.67 20.58
N GLY A 238 22.94 -9.16 20.67
CA GLY A 238 23.92 -9.59 21.69
C GLY A 238 23.79 -8.88 23.05
N VAL A 239 22.88 -7.90 23.18
CA VAL A 239 22.79 -7.00 24.35
C VAL A 239 21.72 -7.46 25.37
N GLY A 240 21.14 -8.65 25.19
CA GLY A 240 20.08 -9.19 26.04
C GLY A 240 18.67 -8.69 25.69
N GLU A 241 17.69 -8.93 26.56
CA GLU A 241 16.25 -8.64 26.31
C GLU A 241 15.97 -7.15 26.04
N ASP A 242 16.72 -6.25 26.68
CA ASP A 242 16.61 -4.80 26.45
C ASP A 242 17.08 -4.42 25.04
N GLY A 243 18.13 -5.07 24.54
CA GLY A 243 18.65 -4.87 23.18
C GLY A 243 17.64 -5.30 22.12
N GLU A 244 16.97 -6.43 22.33
CA GLU A 244 15.92 -6.90 21.42
C GLU A 244 14.70 -5.97 21.38
N SER A 245 14.31 -5.43 22.54
CA SER A 245 13.20 -4.46 22.63
C SER A 245 13.50 -3.17 21.87
N ILE A 246 14.74 -2.66 22.00
CA ILE A 246 15.21 -1.48 21.25
C ILE A 246 15.24 -1.79 19.74
N ALA A 247 15.75 -2.95 19.35
CA ALA A 247 15.79 -3.37 17.95
C ALA A 247 14.38 -3.42 17.34
N ARG A 248 13.40 -4.00 18.05
CA ARG A 248 12.00 -4.05 17.63
C ARG A 248 11.41 -2.65 17.47
N PHE A 249 11.65 -1.75 18.42
CA PHE A 249 11.16 -0.37 18.33
C PHE A 249 11.71 0.37 17.10
N ILE A 250 13.02 0.27 16.85
CA ILE A 250 13.66 0.88 15.67
C ILE A 250 13.10 0.26 14.38
N MET A 251 12.89 -1.06 14.38
CA MET A 251 12.32 -1.76 13.22
C MET A 251 10.88 -1.36 12.91
N VAL A 252 10.06 -1.07 13.92
CA VAL A 252 8.70 -0.53 13.71
C VAL A 252 8.77 0.80 12.96
N PHE A 253 9.72 1.67 13.31
CA PHE A 253 9.91 2.95 12.62
C PHE A 253 10.30 2.75 11.15
N PHE A 254 11.28 1.89 10.86
CA PHE A 254 11.67 1.57 9.48
C PHE A 254 10.55 0.89 8.69
N ALA A 255 9.76 0.02 9.33
CA ALA A 255 8.61 -0.62 8.70
C ALA A 255 7.55 0.40 8.29
N VAL A 256 7.25 1.39 9.15
CA VAL A 256 6.31 2.48 8.82
C VAL A 256 6.82 3.32 7.65
N ILE A 257 8.12 3.66 7.62
CA ILE A 257 8.72 4.38 6.50
C ILE A 257 8.63 3.56 5.20
N ALA A 258 8.99 2.28 5.27
CA ALA A 258 8.98 1.41 4.11
C ALA A 258 7.57 1.23 3.54
N ASP A 259 6.58 1.02 4.40
CA ASP A 259 5.18 0.85 3.98
C ASP A 259 4.66 2.12 3.28
N THR A 260 4.91 3.30 3.85
CA THR A 260 4.55 4.57 3.19
C THR A 260 5.35 4.80 1.90
N LEU A 261 6.60 4.38 1.83
CA LEU A 261 7.40 4.45 0.59
C LEU A 261 6.83 3.54 -0.50
N VAL A 262 6.44 2.30 -0.16
CA VAL A 262 5.75 1.38 -1.07
C VAL A 262 4.45 2.01 -1.55
N GLY A 263 3.66 2.60 -0.66
CA GLY A 263 2.45 3.33 -1.00
C GLY A 263 2.69 4.45 -2.02
N LEU A 264 3.70 5.30 -1.78
CA LEU A 264 4.04 6.41 -2.68
C LEU A 264 4.52 5.94 -4.05
N VAL A 265 5.47 5.00 -4.09
CA VAL A 265 6.06 4.49 -5.33
C VAL A 265 5.03 3.75 -6.16
N SER A 266 4.25 2.87 -5.53
CA SER A 266 3.18 2.12 -6.20
C SER A 266 2.12 3.07 -6.75
N THR A 267 1.66 4.05 -5.96
CA THR A 267 0.70 5.07 -6.43
C THR A 267 1.19 5.79 -7.68
N ALA A 268 2.45 6.24 -7.69
CA ALA A 268 3.04 6.91 -8.86
C ALA A 268 3.17 5.96 -10.07
N ALA A 269 3.53 4.70 -9.84
CA ALA A 269 3.62 3.69 -10.89
C ALA A 269 2.25 3.36 -11.50
N PHE A 270 1.21 3.25 -10.67
CA PHE A 270 -0.17 3.00 -11.15
C PHE A 270 -0.75 4.21 -11.89
N VAL A 271 -0.45 5.44 -11.47
CA VAL A 271 -0.82 6.63 -12.23
C VAL A 271 -0.22 6.60 -13.64
N TRP A 272 1.05 6.20 -13.77
CA TRP A 272 1.70 6.06 -15.07
C TRP A 272 1.07 4.94 -15.91
N ALA A 273 0.81 3.79 -15.29
CA ALA A 273 0.15 2.67 -15.96
C ALA A 273 -1.28 3.01 -16.43
N MET A 274 -1.96 3.91 -15.74
CA MET A 274 -3.33 4.36 -16.04
C MET A 274 -3.37 5.68 -16.83
N LYS A 275 -2.23 6.16 -17.33
CA LYS A 275 -2.08 7.49 -17.96
C LYS A 275 -3.00 7.70 -19.16
N ASP A 276 -3.41 6.64 -19.85
CA ASP A 276 -4.15 6.73 -21.11
C ASP A 276 -5.61 7.11 -20.91
N PHE A 277 -6.13 6.93 -19.69
CA PHE A 277 -7.56 7.10 -19.45
C PHE A 277 -7.93 7.89 -18.20
N LEU A 278 -6.97 8.19 -17.32
CA LEU A 278 -7.17 9.08 -16.19
C LEU A 278 -7.29 10.54 -16.67
N PRO A 279 -8.26 11.32 -16.14
CA PRO A 279 -8.37 12.75 -16.40
C PRO A 279 -7.14 13.52 -15.88
N LYS A 280 -6.19 13.83 -16.77
CA LYS A 280 -4.90 14.48 -16.44
C LYS A 280 -4.73 15.82 -17.15
N ASN A 281 -3.86 16.68 -16.61
CA ASN A 281 -3.29 17.73 -17.42
C ASN A 281 -2.26 17.11 -18.39
N PRO A 282 -2.38 17.34 -19.71
CA PRO A 282 -1.56 16.65 -20.72
C PRO A 282 -0.05 16.89 -20.56
N GLU A 283 0.35 18.00 -19.94
CA GLU A 283 1.76 18.39 -19.78
C GLU A 283 2.48 17.80 -18.56
N LEU A 284 1.75 17.17 -17.61
CA LEU A 284 2.31 16.81 -16.30
C LEU A 284 2.90 15.40 -16.24
N LEU A 285 2.36 14.46 -17.02
CA LEU A 285 2.94 13.12 -17.20
C LEU A 285 3.99 13.17 -18.31
N LYS A 286 5.06 13.95 -18.08
CA LYS A 286 6.24 13.95 -18.96
C LYS A 286 6.77 12.52 -19.05
N GLU A 287 7.10 12.11 -20.26
CA GLU A 287 7.76 10.83 -20.51
C GLU A 287 8.97 10.67 -19.60
N LEU A 288 9.24 9.42 -19.17
CA LEU A 288 10.52 9.07 -18.57
C LEU A 288 11.61 9.72 -19.44
N PRO A 289 12.51 10.55 -18.87
CA PRO A 289 13.63 11.04 -19.65
C PRO A 289 14.34 9.80 -20.18
N LYS A 290 14.35 9.61 -21.51
CA LYS A 290 15.05 8.49 -22.15
C LYS A 290 16.47 8.52 -21.61
N LEU A 291 16.82 7.53 -20.79
CA LEU A 291 18.20 7.30 -20.39
C LEU A 291 18.97 7.14 -21.70
N GLY A 292 19.91 8.07 -21.95
CA GLY A 292 20.40 8.40 -23.28
C GLY A 292 20.73 7.21 -24.17
N GLY A 293 20.24 7.27 -25.39
CA GLY A 293 20.46 6.28 -26.43
C GLY A 293 19.65 6.64 -27.65
N ASP A 294 19.94 7.81 -28.23
CA ASP A 294 19.78 8.13 -29.65
C ASP A 294 20.41 9.51 -29.85
N LYS A 295 21.71 9.48 -30.14
CA LYS A 295 22.35 10.49 -30.99
C LYS A 295 22.39 9.92 -32.40
#